data_AF-A0A5P9I5J1-F1
#
_entry.id   AF-A0A5P9I5J1-F1
#
_cell.length_a   1.000
_cell.length_b   1.000
_cell.length_c   1.000
_cell.angle_alpha   90.00
_cell.angle_beta   90.00
_cell.angle_gamma   90.00
#
_symmetry.space_group_name_H-M   'P 1'
#
loop_
_entity.id
_entity.type
_entity.pdbx_description
1 polymer ?
#
loop_
_entity_poly.entity_id
_entity_poly.type
_entity_poly.pdbx_seq_one_letter_code
_entity_poly.pdbx_strand_id
1 'polypeptide(L)' 'MTFEQTIDLAELQADMAFEAYLAAFDEDSHPETLDGLETEALIARSRYDDLRNQGLGH' A
#
# COMPACT_ATOMS: atom_id res chain seq x y z
N MET A 1 14.65 26.36 -28.51
CA MET A 1 13.72 25.33 -28.00
C MET A 1 12.35 25.69 -28.53
N THR A 2 11.67 24.77 -29.21
CA THR A 2 10.31 24.96 -29.74
C THR A 2 9.27 24.66 -28.67
N PHE A 3 8.02 25.08 -28.88
CA PHE A 3 6.92 24.78 -27.96
C PHE A 3 6.67 23.28 -27.81
N GLU A 4 6.71 22.53 -28.92
CA GLU A 4 6.61 21.07 -28.91
C GLU A 4 7.73 20.44 -28.07
N GLN A 5 8.97 20.89 -28.23
CA GLN A 5 10.10 20.42 -27.42
C GLN A 5 9.93 20.70 -25.91
N THR A 6 9.22 21.78 -25.54
CA THR A 6 8.92 22.04 -24.13
C THR A 6 7.82 21.12 -23.59
N ILE A 7 6.87 20.72 -24.44
CA ILE A 7 5.83 19.74 -24.06
C ILE A 7 6.44 18.36 -23.90
N ASP A 8 7.22 17.89 -24.87
CA ASP A 8 7.88 16.59 -24.82
C ASP A 8 8.77 16.45 -23.57
N LEU A 9 9.46 17.54 -23.19
CA LEU A 9 10.27 17.57 -21.97
C LEU A 9 9.42 17.53 -20.70
N ALA A 10 8.29 18.24 -20.68
CA ALA A 10 7.39 18.25 -19.53
C ALA A 10 6.73 16.88 -19.31
N GLU A 11 6.37 16.18 -20.38
CA GLU A 11 5.85 14.81 -20.33
C GLU A 11 6.88 13.86 -19.73
N LEU A 12 8.12 13.89 -20.23
CA LEU A 12 9.20 13.06 -19.69
C LEU A 12 9.48 13.35 -18.21
N GLN A 13 9.46 14.63 -17.82
CA GLN A 13 9.67 15.03 -16.43
C GLN A 13 8.53 14.57 -15.51
N ALA A 14 7.29 14.59 -16.00
CA ALA A 14 6.14 14.09 -15.26
C ALA A 14 6.24 12.58 -15.02
N ASP A 15 6.62 11.82 -16.05
CA ASP A 15 6.80 10.36 -15.94
C ASP A 15 7.90 10.02 -14.92
N MET A 16 9.06 10.67 -15.02
CA MET A 16 10.16 10.47 -14.07
C MET A 16 9.79 10.84 -12.63
N ALA A 17 9.05 11.93 -12.45
CA ALA A 17 8.60 12.36 -11.12
C ALA A 17 7.60 11.35 -10.53
N PHE A 18 6.74 10.77 -11.36
CA PHE A 18 5.79 9.76 -10.94
C PHE A 18 6.47 8.44 -10.56
N GLU A 19 7.45 7.99 -11.34
CA GLU A 19 8.28 6.82 -10.99
C GLU A 19 9.02 7.02 -9.66
N ALA A 20 9.60 8.20 -9.44
CA ALA A 20 10.27 8.53 -8.18
C ALA A 20 9.31 8.54 -6.98
N TYR A 21 8.07 9.03 -7.17
CA TYR A 21 7.03 8.97 -6.15
C TYR A 21 6.66 7.52 -5.79
N LEU A 22 6.46 6.66 -6.79
CA LEU A 22 6.16 5.24 -6.56
C LEU A 22 7.30 4.53 -5.84
N ALA A 23 8.56 4.78 -6.24
CA ALA A 23 9.72 4.21 -5.57
C ALA A 23 9.83 4.67 -4.10
N ALA A 24 9.58 5.95 -3.82
CA ALA A 24 9.57 6.48 -2.46
C ALA A 24 8.40 5.92 -1.64
N PHE A 25 7.23 5.69 -2.24
CA PHE A 25 6.08 5.06 -1.58
C PHE A 25 6.36 3.59 -1.25
N ASP A 26 6.97 2.84 -2.17
CA ASP A 26 7.37 1.45 -1.94
C ASP A 26 8.54 1.37 -0.93
N GLU A 27 9.45 2.33 -0.90
CA GLU A 27 10.54 2.39 0.09
C GLU A 27 10.03 2.80 1.48
N ASP A 28 9.11 3.76 1.55
CA ASP A 28 8.34 4.14 2.74
C ASP A 28 7.12 3.24 2.92
N SER A 29 7.26 1.95 2.60
CA SER A 29 6.30 0.90 2.93
C SER A 29 6.15 0.82 4.44
N HIS A 30 5.40 1.76 5.05
CA HIS A 30 5.28 2.02 6.48
C HIS A 30 5.15 0.71 7.28
N PRO A 31 6.26 0.10 7.73
CA PRO A 31 6.21 -1.23 8.33
C PRO A 31 5.36 -1.21 9.61
N GLU A 32 5.27 -0.06 10.27
CA GLU A 32 4.39 0.19 11.40
C GLU A 32 2.89 0.05 11.06
N THR A 33 2.48 0.44 9.84
CA THR A 33 1.08 0.28 9.41
C THR A 33 0.79 -1.16 9.03
N LEU A 34 1.74 -1.85 8.39
CA LEU A 34 1.61 -3.26 8.03
C LEU A 34 1.60 -4.16 9.27
N ASP A 35 2.46 -3.91 10.26
CA ASP A 35 2.49 -4.63 11.55
C ASP A 35 1.19 -4.42 12.36
N GLY A 36 0.65 -3.20 12.35
CA GLY A 36 -0.65 -2.90 12.93
C GLY A 36 -1.79 -3.65 12.24
N LEU A 37 -1.81 -3.68 10.90
CA LEU A 37 -2.81 -4.41 10.13
C LEU A 37 -2.68 -5.94 10.30
N GLU A 38 -1.47 -6.47 10.37
CA GLU A 38 -1.21 -7.88 10.65
C GLU A 38 -1.73 -8.27 12.04
N THR A 39 -1.44 -7.45 13.06
CA THR A 39 -1.94 -7.65 14.42
C THR A 39 -3.48 -7.67 14.44
N GLU A 40 -4.14 -6.71 13.80
CA GLU A 40 -5.60 -6.67 13.73
C GLU A 40 -6.19 -7.86 12.96
N ALA A 41 -5.55 -8.29 11.87
CA ALA A 41 -5.95 -9.49 11.12
C ALA A 41 -5.84 -10.77 11.98
N LEU A 42 -4.78 -10.89 12.78
CA LEU A 42 -4.59 -11.99 13.72
C LEU A 42 -5.66 -11.99 14.81
N ILE A 43 -5.99 -10.82 15.37
CA ILE A 43 -7.06 -10.66 16.36
C ILE A 43 -8.42 -11.06 15.75
N ALA A 44 -8.73 -10.59 14.55
CA ALA A 44 -9.97 -10.91 13.86
C ALA A 44 -10.09 -12.42 13.59
N ARG A 45 -8.99 -13.07 13.17
CA ARG A 45 -8.95 -14.53 12.97
C ARG A 45 -9.17 -15.29 14.28
N SER A 46 -8.49 -14.87 15.36
CA SER A 46 -8.67 -15.48 16.69
C SER A 46 -10.13 -15.41 17.14
N ARG A 47 -10.77 -14.24 17.00
CA ARG A 47 -12.19 -14.04 17.34
C ARG A 47 -13.11 -14.93 16.51
N TYR A 48 -12.82 -15.08 15.23
CA TYR A 48 -13.59 -15.97 14.35
C TYR A 48 -13.47 -17.43 14.79
N ASP A 49 -12.25 -17.91 15.07
CA ASP A 49 -12.02 -19.28 15.51
C ASP A 49 -12.67 -19.57 16.87
N ASP A 50 -12.62 -18.62 17.81
CA ASP A 50 -13.30 -18.72 19.10
C ASP A 50 -14.82 -18.84 18.93
N LEU A 51 -15.43 -17.98 18.10
CA LEU A 51 -16.86 -18.02 17.80
C LEU A 51 -17.26 -19.32 17.10
N ARG A 52 -16.44 -19.77 16.14
CA ARG A 52 -16.65 -21.04 15.43
C ARG A 52 -16.61 -22.22 16.38
N ASN A 53 -15.66 -22.25 17.30
CA ASN A 53 -15.52 -23.32 18.29
C ASN A 53 -16.64 -23.28 19.35
N GLN A 54 -17.12 -22.10 19.73
CA GLN A 54 -18.30 -21.96 20.58
C GLN A 54 -19.58 -22.46 19.87
N GLY A 55 -19.71 -22.25 18.56
CA GLY A 55 -20.84 -22.74 17.76
C GLY A 55 -20.85 -24.26 17.52
N LEU A 56 -19.73 -24.97 17.74
CA LEU A 56 -19.62 -26.42 17.63
C LEU A 56 -19.86 -27.16 18.96
N GLY A 57 -20.11 -26.42 20.06
CA GLY A 57 -20.36 -26.97 21.40
C GLY A 57 -21.83 -27.16 21.78
N HIS A 58 -22.76 -27.01 20.82
CA HIS A 58 -24.21 -27.21 21.02
C HIS A 58 -24.72 -28.51 20.39
#